data_AF-A0A2D1VJ63-F1
#
_entry.id   AF-A0A2D1VJ63-F1
#
_cell.length_a   1.000
_cell.length_b   1.000
_cell.length_c   1.000
_cell.angle_alpha   90.00
_cell.angle_beta   90.00
_cell.angle_gamma   90.00
#
_symmetry.space_group_name_H-M   'P 1'
#
loop_
_entity.id
_entity.type
_entity.pdbx_description
1 polymer ?
#
loop_
_entity_poly.entity_id
_entity_poly.type
_entity_poly.pdbx_seq_one_letter_code
_entity_poly.pdbx_strand_id
1 'polypeptide(L)'
;SIKTILHPLPEPFVEFLLDDGGLFLPKTSSSDGEDALPTRVRITCPDLQAEDYHHWEEEDEDDEASARPSFPELEKEVKKSIKTLGGFVFPKLNWSSPKDTAWIATSGTLKCSSFSEIVLLLR
;
A
#
# COMPACT_ATOMS: atom_id res chain seq x y z
N SER A 1 20.12 19.35 5.81
CA SER A 1 19.11 18.98 4.81
C SER A 1 18.87 17.48 4.88
N ILE A 2 17.64 17.02 4.73
CA ILE A 2 17.32 15.58 4.69
C ILE A 2 17.75 15.04 3.32
N LYS A 3 18.37 13.85 3.26
CA LYS A 3 18.71 13.22 1.97
C LYS A 3 17.42 12.88 1.22
N THR A 4 17.31 13.33 -0.03
CA THR A 4 16.08 13.20 -0.82
C THR A 4 16.42 12.80 -2.25
N ILE A 5 15.63 11.88 -2.80
CA ILE A 5 15.65 11.48 -4.21
C ILE A 5 14.28 11.87 -4.79
N LEU A 6 14.28 12.52 -5.94
CA LEU A 6 13.06 12.96 -6.62
C LEU A 6 12.76 12.03 -7.79
N HIS A 7 11.53 11.54 -7.86
CA HIS A 7 11.03 10.75 -8.98
C HIS A 7 9.95 11.55 -9.71
N PRO A 8 10.06 11.75 -11.03
CA PRO A 8 8.94 12.26 -11.81
C PRO A 8 7.80 11.25 -11.74
N LEU A 9 6.60 11.70 -11.36
CA LEU A 9 5.44 10.81 -11.28
C LEU A 9 4.89 10.58 -12.70
N PRO A 10 4.75 9.31 -13.14
CA PRO A 10 4.05 9.00 -14.37
C PRO A 10 2.61 9.52 -14.32
N GLU A 11 2.10 10.03 -15.44
CA GLU A 11 0.71 10.52 -15.54
C GLU A 11 -0.33 9.49 -15.06
N PRO A 12 -0.23 8.19 -15.40
CA PRO A 12 -1.16 7.19 -14.87
C PRO A 12 -1.11 7.03 -13.34
N PHE A 13 0.04 7.30 -12.72
CA PHE A 13 0.16 7.26 -11.26
C PHE A 13 -0.48 8.50 -10.61
N VAL A 14 -0.41 9.66 -11.28
CA VAL A 14 -1.09 10.87 -10.82
C VAL A 14 -2.61 10.70 -10.92
N GLU A 15 -3.11 10.17 -12.03
CA GLU A 15 -4.54 9.84 -12.18
C GLU A 15 -5.01 8.87 -11.09
N PHE A 16 -4.20 7.85 -10.79
CA PHE A 16 -4.47 6.92 -9.70
C PHE A 16 -4.55 7.58 -8.31
N LEU A 17 -3.71 8.58 -8.02
CA LEU A 17 -3.77 9.33 -6.76
C LEU A 17 -4.97 10.28 -6.68
N LEU A 18 -5.50 10.71 -7.83
CA LEU A 18 -6.66 11.61 -7.91
C LEU A 18 -7.99 10.86 -7.95
N ASP A 19 -7.96 9.54 -8.15
CA ASP A 19 -9.14 8.69 -8.17
C ASP A 19 -9.74 8.57 -6.76
N ASP A 20 -10.92 9.17 -6.58
CA ASP A 20 -11.77 9.10 -5.37
C ASP A 20 -12.37 7.69 -5.16
N GLY A 21 -12.07 6.73 -6.04
CA GLY A 21 -12.38 5.33 -5.84
C GLY A 21 -11.80 4.77 -4.54
N GLY A 22 -12.31 3.60 -4.12
CA GLY A 22 -11.88 2.95 -2.89
C GLY A 22 -10.35 2.80 -2.74
N LEU A 23 -9.90 2.60 -1.50
CA LEU A 23 -8.49 2.43 -1.19
C LEU A 23 -7.98 1.07 -1.68
N PHE A 24 -7.62 0.99 -2.96
CA PHE A 24 -6.97 -0.18 -3.56
C PHE A 24 -5.49 0.09 -3.75
N LEU A 25 -4.65 -0.83 -3.27
CA LEU A 25 -3.21 -0.78 -3.53
C LEU A 25 -2.89 -1.35 -4.92
N PRO A 26 -1.92 -0.77 -5.64
CA PRO A 26 -1.44 -1.30 -6.91
C PRO A 26 -0.92 -2.73 -6.76
N LYS A 27 -1.02 -3.53 -7.83
CA LYS A 27 -0.35 -4.84 -7.88
C LYS A 27 1.15 -4.60 -7.84
N THR A 28 1.81 -5.13 -6.81
CA THR A 28 3.26 -5.11 -6.71
C THR A 28 3.85 -6.42 -7.21
N SER A 29 5.11 -6.38 -7.63
CA SER A 29 5.84 -7.55 -8.15
C SER A 29 6.13 -8.65 -7.11
N SER A 30 5.77 -8.45 -5.84
CA SER A 30 6.14 -9.32 -4.72
C SER A 30 4.88 -9.75 -3.96
N SER A 31 4.38 -10.95 -4.27
CA SER A 31 3.19 -11.56 -3.64
C SER A 31 3.39 -11.98 -2.19
N ASP A 32 4.61 -11.92 -1.65
CA ASP A 32 4.94 -12.34 -0.29
C ASP A 32 5.34 -11.15 0.58
N GLY A 33 4.39 -10.64 1.39
CA GLY A 33 4.69 -9.85 2.58
C GLY A 33 5.03 -8.37 2.41
N GLU A 34 4.90 -7.80 1.21
CA GLU A 34 5.17 -6.37 0.95
C GLU A 34 3.87 -5.54 0.85
N ASP A 35 2.71 -6.16 1.04
CA ASP A 35 1.43 -5.45 1.11
C ASP A 35 1.35 -4.63 2.39
N ALA A 36 1.03 -3.34 2.26
CA ALA A 36 0.96 -2.43 3.39
C ALA A 36 -0.30 -2.62 4.23
N LEU A 37 -1.29 -3.35 3.72
CA LEU A 37 -2.52 -3.67 4.43
C LEU A 37 -2.37 -5.00 5.20
N PRO A 38 -2.92 -5.09 6.42
CA PRO A 38 -2.91 -6.34 7.16
C PRO A 38 -3.68 -7.42 6.41
N THR A 39 -3.08 -8.60 6.26
CA THR A 39 -3.78 -9.77 5.73
C THR A 39 -4.93 -10.12 6.67
N ARG A 40 -6.16 -10.25 6.13
CA ARG A 40 -7.30 -10.76 6.92
C ARG A 40 -6.90 -12.10 7.53
N VAL A 41 -6.96 -12.20 8.87
CA VAL A 41 -6.71 -13.45 9.58
C VAL A 41 -7.85 -14.41 9.22
N ARG A 42 -7.56 -15.41 8.39
CA ARG A 42 -8.46 -16.56 8.22
C ARG A 42 -8.37 -17.38 9.50
N ILE A 43 -9.42 -17.39 10.31
CA ILE A 43 -9.48 -18.18 11.55
C ILE A 43 -9.51 -19.67 11.15
N THR A 44 -8.36 -20.34 11.21
CA THR A 44 -8.23 -21.78 10.92
C THR A 44 -8.29 -22.64 12.19
N CYS A 45 -8.45 -22.04 13.37
CA CYS A 45 -8.56 -22.75 14.64
C CYS A 45 -9.96 -23.36 14.80
N PRO A 46 -10.11 -24.70 14.83
CA PRO A 46 -11.41 -25.36 14.99
C PRO A 46 -12.09 -25.03 16.31
N ASP A 47 -11.31 -24.83 17.39
CA ASP A 47 -11.83 -24.55 18.75
C ASP A 47 -12.46 -23.15 18.90
N LEU A 48 -12.31 -22.26 17.90
CA LEU A 48 -12.96 -20.95 17.85
C LEU A 48 -14.14 -20.92 16.87
N GLN A 49 -14.41 -22.02 16.17
CA GLN A 49 -15.62 -22.18 15.35
C GLN A 49 -16.75 -22.64 16.27
N ALA A 50 -17.31 -21.70 17.05
CA ALA A 50 -18.56 -21.94 17.75
C ALA A 50 -19.63 -22.35 16.72
N GLU A 51 -20.57 -23.22 17.12
CA GLU A 51 -21.60 -23.80 16.26
C GLU A 51 -22.57 -22.74 15.69
N ASP A 52 -22.53 -21.52 16.24
CA ASP A 52 -23.31 -20.34 15.85
C ASP A 52 -22.45 -19.30 15.07
N TYR A 53 -21.19 -19.65 14.71
CA TYR A 53 -20.34 -18.82 13.87
C TYR A 53 -20.81 -18.92 12.42
N HIS A 54 -21.78 -18.09 12.06
CA HIS A 54 -22.06 -17.80 10.67
C HIS A 54 -20.88 -17.02 10.09
N HIS A 55 -19.99 -17.74 9.39
CA HIS A 55 -19.15 -17.10 8.39
C HIS A 55 -20.14 -16.47 7.40
N TRP A 56 -20.34 -15.16 7.51
CA TRP A 56 -20.88 -14.40 6.40
C TRP A 56 -19.93 -14.71 5.26
N GLU A 57 -20.36 -15.56 4.33
CA GLU A 57 -19.82 -15.59 2.99
C GLU A 57 -20.11 -14.16 2.47
N GLU A 58 -19.25 -13.21 2.84
CA GLU A 58 -18.96 -12.10 1.97
C GLU A 58 -18.54 -12.83 0.70
N GLU A 59 -19.43 -12.84 -0.29
CA GLU A 59 -19.05 -13.08 -1.67
C GLU A 59 -17.75 -12.31 -1.84
N ASP A 60 -16.64 -13.03 -1.93
CA ASP A 60 -15.37 -12.47 -2.32
C ASP A 60 -15.67 -11.92 -3.73
N GLU A 61 -16.11 -10.66 -3.81
CA GLU A 61 -16.19 -9.86 -5.05
C GLU A 61 -14.75 -9.59 -5.56
N ASP A 62 -13.86 -10.57 -5.44
CA ASP A 62 -12.60 -10.65 -6.17
C ASP A 62 -12.86 -10.94 -7.67
N ASP A 63 -14.09 -11.27 -8.06
CA ASP A 63 -14.51 -11.51 -9.45
C ASP A 63 -14.95 -10.26 -10.23
N GLU A 64 -15.00 -9.07 -9.60
CA GLU A 64 -15.08 -7.77 -10.30
C GLU A 64 -13.87 -6.88 -9.92
N ALA A 65 -12.69 -7.50 -9.79
CA ALA A 65 -11.43 -6.75 -9.74
C ALA A 65 -11.22 -6.04 -11.08
N SER A 66 -11.74 -4.81 -11.21
CA SER A 66 -11.19 -3.81 -12.12
C SER A 66 -9.67 -3.94 -11.99
N ALA A 67 -8.98 -4.25 -13.09
CA ALA A 67 -7.62 -4.75 -13.03
C ALA A 67 -6.75 -3.79 -12.23
N ARG A 68 -6.45 -4.13 -10.96
CA ARG A 68 -5.71 -3.24 -10.06
C ARG A 68 -4.48 -2.72 -10.80
N PRO A 69 -4.26 -1.39 -10.82
CA PRO A 69 -3.20 -0.81 -11.60
C PRO A 69 -1.84 -1.33 -11.13
N SER A 70 -0.85 -1.30 -12.02
CA SER A 70 0.53 -1.64 -11.69
C SER A 70 1.46 -0.57 -12.24
N PHE A 71 2.55 -0.31 -11.52
CA PHE A 71 3.52 0.73 -11.86
C PHE A 71 4.95 0.18 -11.75
N PRO A 72 5.32 -0.83 -12.57
CA PRO A 72 6.53 -1.62 -12.34
C PRO A 72 7.82 -0.80 -12.45
N GLU A 73 7.88 0.20 -13.34
CA GLU A 73 9.02 1.09 -13.46
C GLU A 73 9.19 1.96 -12.21
N LEU A 74 8.11 2.62 -11.78
CA LEU A 74 8.10 3.47 -10.58
C LEU A 74 8.39 2.64 -9.32
N GLU A 75 7.78 1.47 -9.19
CA GLU A 75 8.01 0.53 -8.08
C GLU A 75 9.51 0.18 -7.99
N LYS A 76 10.15 -0.14 -9.12
CA LYS A 76 11.57 -0.47 -9.18
C LYS A 76 12.46 0.71 -8.80
N GLU A 77 12.17 1.91 -9.29
CA GLU A 77 12.92 3.13 -8.98
C GLU A 77 12.81 3.51 -7.50
N VAL A 78 11.60 3.41 -6.94
CA VAL A 78 11.33 3.66 -5.53
C VAL A 78 12.00 2.61 -4.66
N LYS A 79 11.88 1.31 -4.95
CA LYS A 79 12.57 0.23 -4.22
C LYS A 79 14.09 0.43 -4.21
N LYS A 80 14.69 0.85 -5.33
CA LYS A 80 16.12 1.19 -5.40
C LYS A 80 16.46 2.40 -4.50
N SER A 81 15.60 3.41 -4.49
CA SER A 81 15.78 4.64 -3.72
C SER A 81 15.68 4.40 -2.22
N ILE A 82 14.73 3.58 -1.76
CA ILE A 82 14.61 3.16 -0.36
C ILE A 82 15.92 2.53 0.11
N LYS A 83 16.45 1.56 -0.66
CA LYS A 83 17.74 0.92 -0.35
C LYS A 83 18.89 1.94 -0.29
N THR A 84 18.92 2.88 -1.23
CA THR A 84 19.97 3.91 -1.33
C THR A 84 19.93 4.90 -0.17
N LEU A 85 18.74 5.21 0.35
CA LEU A 85 18.51 6.13 1.46
C LEU A 85 18.66 5.47 2.84
N GLY A 86 18.99 4.19 2.92
CA GLY A 86 19.25 3.47 4.17
C GLY A 86 18.10 2.58 4.64
N GLY A 87 17.18 2.20 3.75
CA GLY A 87 16.12 1.22 4.00
C GLY A 87 14.81 1.82 4.53
N PHE A 88 14.83 3.05 5.02
CA PHE A 88 13.63 3.74 5.51
C PHE A 88 13.52 5.15 4.96
N VAL A 89 12.33 5.51 4.52
CA VAL A 89 12.03 6.81 3.91
C VAL A 89 10.68 7.33 4.41
N PHE A 90 10.33 8.56 4.05
CA PHE A 90 8.95 9.04 4.11
C PHE A 90 8.62 9.73 2.79
N PRO A 91 7.41 9.54 2.23
CA PRO A 91 7.06 10.17 0.97
C PRO A 91 6.68 11.64 1.16
N LYS A 92 6.94 12.45 0.12
CA LYS A 92 6.35 13.76 -0.03
C LYS A 92 6.16 14.10 -1.51
N LEU A 93 5.16 14.92 -1.78
CA LEU A 93 5.01 15.58 -3.06
C LEU A 93 5.76 16.93 -3.04
N ASN A 94 5.56 17.75 -4.07
CA ASN A 94 6.29 19.00 -4.25
C ASN A 94 6.20 19.90 -3.00
N TRP A 95 5.00 20.02 -2.41
CA TRP A 95 4.72 20.94 -1.31
C TRP A 95 4.53 20.27 0.05
N SER A 96 3.79 19.16 0.10
CA SER A 96 3.35 18.54 1.36
C SER A 96 3.80 17.08 1.47
N SER A 97 3.97 16.64 2.72
CA SER A 97 4.01 15.24 3.11
C SER A 97 2.63 14.85 3.65
N PRO A 98 2.22 13.58 3.55
CA PRO A 98 0.88 13.14 3.93
C PRO A 98 0.79 12.91 5.45
N LYS A 99 0.96 13.98 6.23
CA LYS A 99 1.00 13.90 7.71
C LYS A 99 -0.32 13.42 8.30
N ASP A 100 -1.42 13.77 7.65
CA ASP A 100 -2.78 13.45 8.10
C ASP A 100 -3.18 12.01 7.81
N THR A 101 -2.39 11.24 7.03
CA THR A 101 -2.64 9.82 6.74
C THR A 101 -1.81 8.87 7.60
N ALA A 102 -0.97 9.38 8.52
CA ALA A 102 -0.13 8.52 9.36
C ALA A 102 -0.91 7.45 10.17
N TRP A 103 -2.20 7.68 10.43
CA TRP A 103 -3.08 6.75 11.13
C TRP A 103 -3.38 5.46 10.34
N ILE A 104 -3.27 5.50 9.01
CA ILE A 104 -3.54 4.33 8.16
C ILE A 104 -2.32 3.39 8.07
N ALA A 105 -1.14 3.91 8.38
CA ALA A 105 0.09 3.13 8.39
C ALA A 105 0.05 2.14 9.56
N THR A 106 0.50 0.91 9.32
CA THR A 106 0.63 -0.13 10.37
C THR A 106 1.51 0.30 11.55
N SER A 107 2.46 1.20 11.30
CA SER A 107 3.36 1.75 12.33
C SER A 107 2.83 3.00 13.03
N GLY A 108 1.74 3.61 12.56
CA GLY A 108 1.28 4.92 13.02
C GLY A 108 2.24 6.08 12.70
N THR A 109 3.17 5.88 11.76
CA THR A 109 4.19 6.87 11.37
C THR A 109 4.28 7.01 9.85
N LEU A 110 4.94 8.07 9.37
CA LEU A 110 5.24 8.25 7.93
C LEU A 110 6.42 7.41 7.43
N LYS A 111 6.95 6.51 8.26
CA LYS A 111 8.11 5.69 7.94
C LYS A 111 7.68 4.56 7.01
N CYS A 112 8.25 4.54 5.81
CA CYS A 112 8.05 3.49 4.81
C CYS A 112 9.35 2.73 4.54
N SER A 113 9.19 1.45 4.25
CA SER A 113 10.21 0.48 3.87
C SER A 113 9.88 -0.22 2.54
N SER A 114 8.62 -0.17 2.10
CA SER A 114 8.17 -0.72 0.82
C SER A 114 7.50 0.34 -0.08
N PHE A 115 7.33 0.00 -1.36
CA PHE A 115 6.57 0.82 -2.32
C PHE A 115 5.09 0.91 -1.92
N SER A 116 4.51 -0.21 -1.47
CA SER A 116 3.11 -0.28 -1.03
C SER A 116 2.82 0.68 0.12
N GLU A 117 3.72 0.79 1.10
CA GLU A 117 3.56 1.72 2.23
C GLU A 117 3.61 3.19 1.77
N ILE A 118 4.44 3.49 0.77
CA ILE A 118 4.50 4.83 0.17
C ILE A 118 3.19 5.16 -0.53
N VAL A 119 2.67 4.23 -1.33
CA VAL A 119 1.39 4.42 -2.03
C VAL A 119 0.25 4.55 -1.04
N LEU A 120 0.22 3.72 0.00
CA LEU A 120 -0.79 3.76 1.06
C LEU A 120 -0.85 5.13 1.76
N LEU A 121 0.30 5.76 2.02
CA LEU A 121 0.32 7.08 2.66
C LEU A 121 -0.03 8.23 1.72
N LEU A 122 0.29 8.10 0.43
CA LEU A 122 0.03 9.16 -0.56
C LEU A 122 -1.40 9.19 -1.06
N ARG A 123 -2.13 8.08 -0.90
CA ARG A 123 -3.53 7.94 -1.25
C ARG A 123 -4.45 8.33 -0.08
#